data_AF-A0A357ZGR0-F1
#
_entry.id   AF-A0A357ZGR0-F1
#
_cell.length_a   1.000
_cell.length_b   1.000
_cell.length_c   1.000
_cell.angle_alpha   90.00
_cell.angle_beta   90.00
_cell.angle_gamma   90.00
#
_symmetry.space_group_name_H-M   'P 1'
#
loop_
_entity.id
_entity.type
_entity.pdbx_description
1 polymer ?
#
loop_
_entity_poly.entity_id
_entity_poly.type
_entity_poly.pdbx_seq_one_letter_code
_entity_poly.pdbx_strand_id
1 'polypeptide(L)' 'MSQNVHVSNLLRCPECGNDQEFVEVSGEVITTTFYQQNPDGSFTPVDQEDEQASGQRLYCGKCEKDITALYERFAEMVF' A
#
# COMPACT_ATOMS: atom_id res chain seq x y z
N MET A 1 16.02 32.64 19.50
CA MET A 1 15.83 31.25 19.96
C MET A 1 14.81 30.58 19.04
N SER A 2 15.24 30.03 17.90
CA SER A 2 14.34 29.27 17.02
C SER A 2 14.16 27.88 17.63
N GLN A 3 12.95 27.60 18.09
CA GLN A 3 12.59 26.28 18.57
C GLN A 3 12.53 25.33 17.36
N ASN A 4 13.40 24.33 17.34
CA ASN A 4 13.30 23.21 16.42
C ASN A 4 12.02 22.44 16.77
N VAL A 5 11.00 22.59 15.95
CA VAL A 5 9.84 21.71 15.97
C VAL A 5 10.31 20.35 15.48
N HIS A 6 10.62 19.43 16.40
CA HIS A 6 10.80 18.03 16.04
C HIS A 6 9.43 17.48 15.63
N VAL A 7 9.16 17.49 14.33
CA VAL A 7 8.03 16.73 13.76
C VAL A 7 8.39 15.26 13.89
N SER A 8 8.04 14.66 15.03
CA SER A 8 8.42 13.30 15.42
C SER A 8 7.87 12.21 14.49
N ASN A 9 6.96 12.55 13.58
CA ASN A 9 6.32 11.60 12.67
C ASN A 9 6.93 11.58 11.26
N LEU A 10 7.95 12.39 10.92
CA LEU A 10 8.52 12.42 9.57
C LEU A 10 9.09 11.04 9.16
N LEU A 11 8.69 10.53 8.00
CA LEU A 11 9.28 9.34 7.40
C LEU A 11 10.61 9.72 6.74
N ARG A 12 11.68 8.98 7.03
CA ARG A 12 13.00 9.22 6.43
C ARG A 12 13.58 7.91 5.90
N CYS A 13 14.08 7.95 4.68
CA CYS A 13 14.78 6.84 4.05
C CYS A 13 16.05 6.51 4.84
N PRO A 14 16.23 5.26 5.33
CA PRO A 14 17.40 4.87 6.11
C PRO A 14 18.68 4.80 5.26
N GLU A 15 18.54 4.67 3.93
CA GLU A 15 19.66 4.49 3.01
C GLU A 15 20.32 5.81 2.60
N CYS A 16 19.53 6.86 2.31
CA CYS A 16 20.06 8.14 1.82
C CYS A 16 19.59 9.38 2.60
N GLY A 17 18.77 9.20 3.64
CA GLY A 17 18.26 10.28 4.46
C GLY A 17 17.18 11.15 3.81
N ASN A 18 16.70 10.81 2.61
CA ASN A 18 15.57 11.49 1.96
C ASN A 18 14.31 11.43 2.84
N ASP A 19 13.61 12.55 2.94
CA ASP A 19 12.38 12.71 3.71
C ASP A 19 11.28 13.44 2.93
N GLN A 20 11.44 13.57 1.61
CA GLN A 20 10.55 14.33 0.74
C GLN A 20 9.89 13.46 -0.32
N GLU A 21 10.62 12.56 -0.96
CA GLU A 21 10.14 11.82 -2.14
C GLU A 21 10.02 10.32 -1.88
N PHE A 22 8.83 9.75 -2.05
CA PHE A 22 8.54 8.33 -1.86
C PHE A 22 7.64 7.82 -2.99
N VAL A 23 7.84 6.57 -3.40
CA VAL A 23 7.09 5.94 -4.49
C VAL A 23 6.45 4.66 -3.96
N GLU A 24 5.13 4.62 -3.96
CA GLU A 24 4.35 3.41 -3.73
C GLU A 24 4.11 2.69 -5.06
N VAL A 25 4.29 1.37 -5.05
CA VAL A 25 3.91 0.48 -6.15
C VAL A 25 2.97 -0.57 -5.58
N SER A 26 1.72 -0.56 -6.01
CA SER A 26 0.71 -1.54 -5.61
C SER A 26 0.46 -2.53 -6.75
N GLY A 27 0.54 -3.82 -6.44
CA GLY A 27 0.09 -4.88 -7.35
C GLY A 27 -1.44 -4.88 -7.50
N GLU A 28 -1.94 -5.41 -8.62
CA GLU A 28 -3.38 -5.57 -8.87
C GLU A 28 -4.03 -6.42 -7.77
N VAL A 29 -5.22 -5.99 -7.30
CA VAL A 29 -6.08 -6.82 -6.43
C VAL A 29 -6.68 -7.93 -7.28
N ILE A 30 -6.56 -9.18 -6.83
CA ILE A 30 -7.25 -10.31 -7.45
C ILE A 30 -8.57 -10.51 -6.71
N THR A 31 -9.67 -10.24 -7.40
CA THR A 31 -11.03 -10.53 -6.90
C THR A 31 -11.52 -11.83 -7.52
N THR A 32 -11.76 -12.84 -6.68
CA THR A 32 -12.36 -14.11 -7.09
C THR A 32 -13.84 -14.10 -6.69
N THR A 33 -14.75 -14.13 -7.68
CA THR A 33 -16.20 -14.19 -7.42
C THR A 33 -16.75 -15.56 -7.77
N PHE A 34 -17.42 -16.19 -6.81
CA PHE A 34 -18.06 -17.48 -7.00
C PHE A 34 -19.52 -17.27 -7.38
N TYR A 35 -19.94 -17.90 -8.48
CA TYR A 35 -21.31 -17.80 -8.99
C TYR A 35 -22.03 -19.14 -8.94
N GLN A 36 -23.30 -19.12 -8.56
CA GLN A 36 -24.25 -20.22 -8.72
C GLN A 36 -25.14 -19.96 -9.93
N GLN A 37 -25.28 -20.93 -10.83
CA GLN A 37 -26.21 -20.86 -11.96
C GLN A 37 -27.62 -21.27 -11.52
N ASN A 38 -28.60 -20.46 -11.89
CA ASN A 38 -30.02 -20.67 -11.61
C ASN A 38 -30.69 -21.53 -12.70
N PRO A 39 -31.85 -22.17 -12.42
CA PRO A 39 -32.58 -22.96 -13.41
C PRO A 39 -33.08 -22.20 -14.65
N ASP A 40 -33.23 -20.88 -14.52
CA ASP A 40 -33.59 -19.99 -15.63
C ASP A 40 -32.37 -19.56 -16.48
N GLY A 41 -31.17 -20.02 -16.12
CA GLY A 41 -29.91 -19.73 -16.80
C GLY A 41 -29.20 -18.46 -16.32
N SER A 42 -29.78 -17.70 -15.37
CA SER A 42 -29.11 -16.57 -14.73
C SER A 42 -28.04 -17.03 -13.72
N PHE A 43 -27.22 -16.09 -13.23
CA PHE A 43 -26.19 -16.36 -12.22
C PHE A 43 -26.39 -15.48 -11.00
N THR A 44 -26.20 -16.06 -9.81
CA THR A 44 -26.21 -15.37 -8.52
C THR A 44 -24.82 -15.45 -7.91
N PRO A 45 -24.17 -14.33 -7.54
CA PRO A 45 -22.93 -14.38 -6.77
C PRO A 45 -23.25 -14.96 -5.40
N VAL A 46 -22.53 -16.00 -5.00
CA VAL A 46 -22.74 -16.70 -3.72
C VAL A 46 -21.60 -16.48 -2.74
N ASP A 47 -20.42 -16.10 -3.24
CA ASP A 47 -19.28 -15.75 -2.41
C ASP A 47 -18.32 -14.83 -3.17
N GLN A 48 -17.53 -14.06 -2.44
CA GLN A 48 -16.50 -13.18 -2.97
C GLN A 48 -15.28 -13.21 -2.06
N GLU A 49 -14.14 -13.56 -2.64
CA GLU A 49 -12.86 -13.53 -1.99
C GLU A 49 -12.02 -12.42 -2.63
N ASP A 50 -11.65 -11.42 -1.83
CA ASP A 50 -10.64 -10.45 -2.20
C ASP A 50 -9.30 -10.91 -1.64
N GLU A 51 -8.47 -11.51 -2.49
CA GLU A 51 -7.07 -11.69 -2.16
C GLU A 51 -6.38 -10.35 -2.42
N GLN A 52 -6.14 -9.61 -1.33
CA GLN A 52 -5.09 -8.60 -1.35
C GLN A 52 -3.78 -9.33 -1.65
N ALA A 53 -3.35 -9.31 -2.91
CA ALA A 53 -1.98 -9.58 -3.22
C ALA A 53 -1.17 -8.58 -2.39
N SER A 54 -0.51 -9.05 -1.33
CA SER A 54 0.36 -8.29 -0.43
C SER A 54 1.62 -7.82 -1.18
N GLY A 55 1.42 -7.05 -2.25
CA GLY A 55 2.38 -6.57 -3.23
C GLY A 55 2.54 -5.05 -3.19
N GLN A 56 2.08 -4.41 -2.11
CA GLN A 56 2.35 -3.00 -1.86
C GLN A 56 3.83 -2.86 -1.50
N ARG A 57 4.59 -2.20 -2.35
CA ARG A 57 6.01 -1.91 -2.16
C ARG A 57 6.21 -0.42 -2.02
N LEU A 58 7.10 -0.05 -1.11
CA LEU A 58 7.53 1.34 -0.94
C LEU A 58 8.99 1.47 -1.37
N TYR A 59 9.26 2.47 -2.20
CA TYR A 59 10.60 2.82 -2.63
C TYR A 59 10.93 4.26 -2.23
N CYS A 60 12.20 4.51 -1.94
CA CYS A 60 12.68 5.89 -1.82
C CYS A 60 12.69 6.54 -3.21
N GLY A 61 12.04 7.69 -3.36
CA GLY A 61 12.01 8.42 -4.64
C GLY A 61 13.36 9.02 -5.06
N LYS A 62 14.33 9.12 -4.15
CA LYS A 62 15.64 9.70 -4.43
C LYS A 62 16.73 8.68 -4.76
N CYS A 63 16.80 7.58 -4.02
CA CYS A 63 17.86 6.57 -4.20
C CYS A 63 17.32 5.20 -4.66
N GLU A 64 16.03 5.11 -4.95
CA GLU A 64 15.35 3.94 -5.55
C GLU A 64 15.40 2.66 -4.71
N LYS A 65 15.91 2.76 -3.48
CA LYS A 65 15.97 1.62 -2.56
C LYS A 65 14.58 1.20 -2.12
N ASP A 66 14.38 -0.11 -2.11
CA ASP A 66 13.23 -0.75 -1.48
C ASP A 66 13.27 -0.47 0.03
N ILE A 67 12.24 0.20 0.51
CA ILE A 67 12.01 0.53 1.91
C ILE A 67 10.63 0.03 2.35
N THR A 68 10.11 -1.03 1.72
CA THR A 68 8.79 -1.63 2.00
C THR A 68 8.62 -2.02 3.46
N ALA A 69 9.70 -2.27 4.19
CA ALA A 69 9.66 -2.46 5.65
C ALA A 69 9.06 -1.28 6.44
N LEU A 70 8.99 -0.09 5.82
CA LEU A 70 8.38 1.11 6.39
C LEU A 70 6.94 1.35 5.88
N TYR A 71 6.39 0.45 5.07
CA TYR A 71 5.10 0.63 4.39
C TYR A 71 3.94 0.81 5.37
N GLU A 72 3.83 0.00 6.43
CA GLU A 72 2.74 0.12 7.41
C GLU A 72 2.72 1.50 8.06
N ARG A 73 3.88 2.00 8.50
CA ARG A 73 4.01 3.35 9.06
C ARG A 73 3.69 4.42 8.01
N PHE A 74 4.11 4.23 6.76
CA PHE A 74 3.74 5.13 5.67
C PHE A 74 2.22 5.17 5.46
N ALA A 75 1.55 4.02 5.46
CA ALA A 75 0.11 3.90 5.27
C ALA A 75 -0.69 4.61 6.38
N GLU A 76 -0.20 4.62 7.63
CA GLU A 76 -0.79 5.38 8.74
C GLU A 76 -0.70 6.91 8.57
N MET A 77 0.12 7.40 7.63
CA MET A 77 0.41 8.83 7.43
C MET A 77 -0.27 9.42 6.18
N VAL A 78 -1.02 8.62 5.43
CA VAL A 78 -1.77 9.04 4.22
C VAL A 78 -3.26 9.17 4.56
N PHE A 79 -3.89 10.31 4.25
CA PHE A 79 -5.29 10.64 4.56
C PHE A 79 -6.09 11.00 3.30
#